data_AF-A0A1B9DSX2-F1
#
_entry.id   AF-A0A1B9DSX2-F1
#
_cell.length_a   1.000
_cell.length_b   1.000
_cell.length_c   1.000
_cell.angle_alpha   90.00
_cell.angle_beta   90.00
_cell.angle_gamma   90.00
#
_symmetry.space_group_name_H-M   'P 1'
#
loop_
_entity.id
_entity.type
_entity.pdbx_description
1 polymer ?
#
loop_
_entity_poly.entity_id
_entity_poly.type
_entity_poly.pdbx_seq_one_letter_code
_entity_poly.pdbx_strand_id
1 'polypeptide(L)'
;MDFKEYLNSLSPEEIQRMNEQQIKENDEIYEDFKNAYRKECCSLCGNKLDYFNKIEKCFHWFLLPTGIRKKDFDNYLNEPIGYFALESYFRWISNLENPLVNINDLNDEISDTKIKEITIKYKNIEWSLNFGITDLNGHLDSKNANFPHFHLQMLVDNKPYIMFNNYHIPFSKQDLFNLKLLNEDKGLVDFRNDHGEGMSFIESPENLAELDKILKLSQDENTAPFHTTSMIQMPEGKTMSGEMLQKILTESNETKTLIRHLVPQYFPEAKIVTQVSPGKSVPEMKKRTKRK
;
A
#
# COMPACT_ATOMS: atom_id res chain seq x y z
N MET A 1 -15.32 31.73 -4.83
CA MET A 1 -14.99 30.99 -3.61
C MET A 1 -13.93 30.00 -4.01
N ASP A 2 -12.73 30.17 -3.47
CA ASP A 2 -11.63 29.22 -3.66
C ASP A 2 -12.01 27.87 -3.01
N PHE A 3 -11.52 26.75 -3.54
CA PHE A 3 -11.89 25.43 -3.01
C PHE A 3 -11.43 25.26 -1.55
N LYS A 4 -10.27 25.83 -1.22
CA LYS A 4 -9.76 25.88 0.15
C LYS A 4 -10.65 26.71 1.07
N GLU A 5 -11.16 27.85 0.61
CA GLU A 5 -12.12 28.66 1.36
C GLU A 5 -13.41 27.89 1.64
N TYR A 6 -13.88 27.13 0.65
CA TYR A 6 -15.04 26.25 0.82
C TYR A 6 -14.78 25.18 1.89
N LEU A 7 -13.67 24.43 1.80
CA LEU A 7 -13.33 23.40 2.79
C LEU A 7 -13.23 23.97 4.22
N ASN A 8 -12.62 25.15 4.38
CA ASN A 8 -12.50 25.80 5.68
C ASN A 8 -13.83 26.39 6.21
N SER A 9 -14.83 26.53 5.35
CA SER A 9 -16.16 27.02 5.75
C SER A 9 -17.08 25.94 6.31
N LEU A 10 -16.70 24.66 6.18
CA LEU A 10 -17.51 23.52 6.63
C LEU A 10 -17.52 23.43 8.16
N SER A 11 -18.70 23.20 8.72
CA SER A 11 -18.87 22.86 10.15
C SER A 11 -18.41 21.43 10.45
N PRO A 12 -18.07 21.10 11.71
CA PRO A 12 -17.74 19.73 12.12
C PRO A 12 -18.82 18.71 11.75
N GLU A 13 -20.10 19.08 11.86
CA GLU A 13 -21.24 18.22 11.51
C GLU A 13 -21.33 17.97 10.00
N GLU A 14 -21.05 18.99 9.18
CA GLU A 14 -20.98 18.83 7.73
C GLU A 14 -19.80 17.94 7.32
N ILE A 15 -18.63 18.13 7.91
CA ILE A 15 -17.44 17.30 7.68
C ILE A 15 -17.74 15.85 8.04
N GLN A 16 -18.30 15.60 9.22
CA GLN A 16 -18.65 14.24 9.66
C GLN A 16 -19.66 13.60 8.69
N ARG A 17 -20.74 14.30 8.34
CA ARG A 17 -21.75 13.77 7.42
C ARG A 17 -21.16 13.46 6.04
N MET A 18 -20.28 14.31 5.52
CA MET A 18 -19.60 14.10 4.24
C MET A 18 -18.67 12.89 4.30
N ASN A 19 -17.89 12.75 5.38
CA ASN A 19 -17.01 11.60 5.60
C ASN A 19 -17.80 10.29 5.70
N GLU A 20 -18.89 10.26 6.48
CA GLU A 20 -19.76 9.09 6.61
C GLU A 20 -20.39 8.69 5.27
N GLN A 21 -20.82 9.68 4.48
CA GLN A 21 -21.34 9.43 3.14
C GLN A 21 -20.26 8.85 2.22
N GLN A 22 -19.05 9.42 2.22
CA GLN A 22 -17.94 8.94 1.40
C GLN A 22 -17.53 7.52 1.78
N ILE A 23 -17.44 7.20 3.08
CA ILE A 23 -17.12 5.86 3.57
C ILE A 23 -18.16 4.86 3.07
N LYS A 24 -19.45 5.20 3.19
CA LYS A 24 -20.53 4.33 2.72
C LYS A 24 -20.47 4.10 1.20
N GLU A 25 -20.23 5.15 0.42
CA GLU A 25 -20.09 5.02 -1.04
C GLU A 25 -18.86 4.16 -1.40
N ASN A 26 -17.74 4.33 -0.68
CA ASN A 26 -16.54 3.52 -0.87
C ASN A 26 -16.81 2.03 -0.57
N ASP A 27 -17.55 1.74 0.51
CA ASP A 27 -17.92 0.38 0.89
C ASP A 27 -18.80 -0.29 -0.17
N GLU A 28 -19.80 0.43 -0.70
CA GLU A 28 -20.67 -0.07 -1.76
C GLU A 28 -19.87 -0.39 -3.04
N ILE A 29 -19.00 0.54 -3.48
CA ILE A 29 -18.15 0.35 -4.66
C ILE A 29 -17.16 -0.81 -4.46
N TYR A 30 -16.58 -0.93 -3.26
CA TYR A 30 -15.64 -2.00 -2.96
C TYR A 30 -16.31 -3.38 -2.89
N GLU A 31 -17.54 -3.48 -2.36
CA GLU A 31 -18.28 -4.72 -2.40
C GLU A 31 -18.63 -5.13 -3.83
N ASP A 32 -18.97 -4.18 -4.71
CA ASP A 32 -19.12 -4.44 -6.14
C ASP A 32 -17.81 -4.92 -6.78
N PHE A 33 -16.68 -4.31 -6.42
CA PHE A 33 -15.35 -4.72 -6.86
C PHE A 33 -15.03 -6.17 -6.49
N LYS A 34 -15.25 -6.52 -5.22
CA LYS A 34 -15.04 -7.85 -4.66
C LYS A 34 -15.99 -8.89 -5.27
N ASN A 35 -17.24 -8.52 -5.50
CA ASN A 35 -18.22 -9.40 -6.14
C ASN A 35 -17.89 -9.67 -7.61
N ALA A 36 -17.39 -8.67 -8.34
CA ALA A 36 -16.87 -8.87 -9.70
C ALA A 36 -15.65 -9.79 -9.69
N TYR A 37 -14.69 -9.55 -8.78
CA TYR A 37 -13.49 -10.37 -8.64
C TYR A 37 -13.81 -11.85 -8.39
N ARG A 38 -14.75 -12.14 -7.47
CA ARG A 38 -15.24 -13.51 -7.19
C ARG A 38 -15.86 -14.21 -8.41
N LYS A 39 -16.41 -13.45 -9.35
CA LYS A 39 -16.96 -13.96 -10.62
C LYS A 39 -15.92 -14.02 -11.74
N GLU A 40 -14.67 -13.75 -11.41
CA GLU A 40 -13.54 -13.60 -12.35
C GLU A 40 -13.80 -12.53 -13.41
N CYS A 41 -14.49 -11.45 -13.03
CA CYS A 41 -14.78 -10.31 -13.88
C CYS A 41 -14.08 -9.05 -13.36
N CYS A 42 -13.71 -8.16 -14.29
CA CYS A 42 -13.26 -6.81 -13.97
C CYS A 42 -14.47 -5.96 -13.58
N SER A 43 -14.41 -5.30 -12.43
CA SER A 43 -15.44 -4.36 -11.96
C SER A 43 -15.59 -3.11 -12.83
N LEU A 44 -14.52 -2.72 -13.55
CA LEU A 44 -14.51 -1.49 -14.35
C LEU A 44 -15.13 -1.67 -15.73
N CYS A 45 -14.93 -2.83 -16.37
CA CYS A 45 -15.44 -3.09 -17.73
C CYS A 45 -16.43 -4.26 -17.83
N GLY A 46 -16.66 -5.02 -16.75
CA GLY A 46 -17.55 -6.17 -16.72
C GLY A 46 -17.03 -7.43 -17.43
N ASN A 47 -15.98 -7.31 -18.23
CA ASN A 47 -15.37 -8.44 -18.93
C ASN A 47 -14.65 -9.40 -17.96
N LYS A 48 -14.37 -10.62 -18.42
CA LYS A 48 -13.54 -11.57 -17.68
C LYS A 48 -12.14 -11.01 -17.43
N LEU A 49 -11.54 -11.33 -16.27
CA LEU A 49 -10.19 -10.84 -15.92
C LEU A 49 -9.13 -11.32 -16.92
N ASP A 50 -9.30 -12.50 -17.53
CA ASP A 50 -8.43 -13.05 -18.57
C ASP A 50 -8.81 -12.62 -20.01
N TYR A 51 -9.81 -11.75 -20.17
CA TYR A 51 -10.22 -11.27 -21.49
C TYR A 51 -9.44 -10.03 -21.92
N PHE A 52 -9.01 -9.99 -23.17
CA PHE A 52 -8.30 -8.85 -23.76
C PHE A 52 -9.00 -8.35 -25.03
N ASN A 53 -9.27 -7.04 -25.08
CA ASN A 53 -9.79 -6.34 -26.26
C ASN A 53 -8.99 -5.06 -26.49
N LYS A 54 -8.31 -4.92 -27.63
CA LYS A 54 -7.47 -3.75 -27.96
C LYS A 54 -8.20 -2.41 -28.00
N ILE A 55 -9.51 -2.42 -28.22
CA ILE A 55 -10.31 -1.20 -28.38
C ILE A 55 -10.68 -0.65 -27.00
N GLU A 56 -10.99 -1.53 -26.04
CA GLU A 56 -11.49 -1.18 -24.71
C GLU A 56 -10.36 -1.24 -23.69
N LYS A 57 -9.65 -0.11 -23.55
CA LYS A 57 -8.58 0.06 -22.55
C LYS A 57 -9.15 -0.05 -21.14
N CYS A 58 -8.55 -0.88 -20.30
CA CYS A 58 -8.99 -1.08 -18.92
C CYS A 58 -7.82 -1.51 -18.03
N PHE A 59 -7.88 -1.23 -16.73
CA PHE A 59 -6.81 -1.57 -15.79
C PHE A 59 -6.60 -3.09 -15.64
N HIS A 60 -7.60 -3.94 -15.95
CA HIS A 60 -7.37 -5.39 -15.87
C HIS A 60 -6.32 -5.89 -16.87
N TRP A 61 -5.95 -5.09 -17.88
CA TRP A 61 -4.82 -5.40 -18.76
C TRP A 61 -3.52 -5.61 -17.99
N PHE A 62 -3.34 -4.93 -16.85
CA PHE A 62 -2.19 -5.11 -15.99
C PHE A 62 -2.15 -6.48 -15.28
N LEU A 63 -3.23 -7.27 -15.35
CA LEU A 63 -3.28 -8.66 -14.88
C LEU A 63 -2.79 -9.67 -15.93
N LEU A 64 -2.37 -9.18 -17.10
CA LEU A 64 -1.93 -9.98 -18.25
C LEU A 64 -2.96 -10.99 -18.77
N PRO A 65 -4.16 -10.53 -19.18
CA PRO A 65 -5.12 -11.40 -19.86
C PRO A 65 -4.52 -12.04 -21.12
N THR A 66 -5.00 -13.23 -21.45
CA THR A 66 -4.53 -14.02 -22.59
C THR A 66 -4.50 -13.18 -23.88
N GLY A 67 -3.33 -13.13 -24.51
CA GLY A 67 -3.13 -12.47 -25.81
C GLY A 67 -2.68 -11.00 -25.75
N ILE A 68 -2.64 -10.38 -24.58
CA ILE A 68 -2.02 -9.05 -24.42
C ILE A 68 -0.51 -9.13 -24.64
N ARG A 69 0.08 -8.09 -25.22
CA ARG A 69 1.53 -7.97 -25.40
C ARG A 69 2.01 -6.61 -24.92
N LYS A 70 3.32 -6.51 -24.65
CA LYS A 70 3.94 -5.27 -24.17
C LYS A 70 3.59 -4.05 -25.02
N LYS A 71 3.60 -4.17 -26.36
CA LYS A 71 3.27 -3.07 -27.28
C LYS A 71 1.83 -2.59 -27.20
N ASP A 72 0.92 -3.41 -26.68
CA ASP A 72 -0.47 -2.99 -26.51
C ASP A 72 -0.57 -1.94 -25.36
N PHE A 73 0.44 -1.87 -24.47
CA PHE A 73 0.57 -0.80 -23.47
C PHE A 73 1.11 0.52 -24.03
N ASP A 74 1.82 0.53 -25.17
CA ASP A 74 2.42 1.75 -25.72
C ASP A 74 1.37 2.84 -25.92
N ASN A 75 0.23 2.49 -26.53
CA ASN A 75 -0.88 3.43 -26.74
C ASN A 75 -1.71 3.70 -25.49
N TYR A 76 -1.66 2.81 -24.50
CA TYR A 76 -2.42 2.97 -23.27
C TYR A 76 -1.73 3.96 -22.33
N LEU A 77 -0.40 3.84 -22.18
CA LEU A 77 0.39 4.55 -21.18
C LEU A 77 0.92 5.91 -21.64
N ASN A 78 0.75 6.25 -22.93
CA ASN A 78 1.04 7.58 -23.45
C ASN A 78 -0.09 8.59 -23.17
N GLU A 79 -1.22 8.14 -22.63
CA GLU A 79 -2.38 8.98 -22.30
C GLU A 79 -2.59 9.08 -20.78
N PRO A 80 -3.29 10.10 -20.27
CA PRO A 80 -3.57 10.20 -18.84
C PRO A 80 -4.57 9.13 -18.41
N ILE A 81 -4.09 8.12 -17.69
CA ILE A 81 -4.91 6.98 -17.24
C ILE A 81 -5.43 7.11 -15.80
N GLY A 82 -5.01 8.14 -15.05
CA GLY A 82 -5.36 8.31 -13.65
C GLY A 82 -4.41 7.57 -12.72
N TYR A 83 -3.48 8.29 -12.08
CA TYR A 83 -2.55 7.73 -11.11
C TYR A 83 -3.29 7.14 -9.89
N PHE A 84 -4.16 7.93 -9.25
CA PHE A 84 -4.84 7.48 -8.04
C PHE A 84 -5.81 6.33 -8.32
N ALA A 85 -6.53 6.40 -9.44
CA ALA A 85 -7.44 5.32 -9.85
C ALA A 85 -6.68 4.01 -10.14
N LEU A 86 -5.52 4.10 -10.79
CA LEU A 86 -4.66 2.95 -11.05
C LEU A 86 -4.10 2.36 -9.75
N GLU A 87 -3.57 3.21 -8.86
CA GLU A 87 -3.06 2.79 -7.55
C GLU A 87 -4.16 2.09 -6.75
N SER A 88 -5.35 2.68 -6.63
CA SER A 88 -6.48 2.07 -5.93
C SER A 88 -6.86 0.72 -6.51
N TYR A 89 -6.90 0.58 -7.85
CA TYR A 89 -7.17 -0.70 -8.50
C TYR A 89 -6.14 -1.78 -8.13
N PHE A 90 -4.85 -1.45 -8.17
CA PHE A 90 -3.77 -2.37 -7.76
C PHE A 90 -3.85 -2.71 -6.28
N ARG A 91 -4.11 -1.73 -5.41
CA ARG A 91 -4.25 -1.95 -3.98
C ARG A 91 -5.40 -2.89 -3.64
N TRP A 92 -6.58 -2.65 -4.22
CA TRP A 92 -7.77 -3.46 -3.96
C TRP A 92 -7.60 -4.91 -4.45
N ILE A 93 -7.13 -5.11 -5.68
CA ILE A 93 -6.97 -6.48 -6.18
C ILE A 93 -5.91 -7.27 -5.41
N SER A 94 -4.86 -6.59 -4.93
CA SER A 94 -3.78 -7.22 -4.16
C SER A 94 -4.21 -7.55 -2.73
N ASN A 95 -5.01 -6.68 -2.10
CA ASN A 95 -5.60 -6.93 -0.79
C ASN A 95 -6.63 -8.07 -0.79
N LEU A 96 -7.36 -8.28 -1.91
CA LEU A 96 -8.24 -9.44 -2.04
C LEU A 96 -7.48 -10.78 -2.00
N GLU A 97 -6.20 -10.80 -2.39
CA GLU A 97 -5.35 -12.00 -2.32
C GLU A 97 -4.70 -12.18 -0.96
N ASN A 98 -4.03 -11.14 -0.45
CA ASN A 98 -3.35 -11.17 0.84
C ASN A 98 -3.34 -9.76 1.46
N PRO A 99 -4.27 -9.47 2.39
CA PRO A 99 -4.42 -8.15 2.97
C PRO A 99 -3.14 -7.62 3.61
N LEU A 100 -2.83 -6.33 3.40
CA LEU A 100 -1.64 -5.60 3.88
C LEU A 100 -0.30 -6.09 3.30
N VAL A 101 -0.06 -7.40 3.31
CA VAL A 101 1.22 -8.04 2.97
C VAL A 101 1.69 -7.71 1.56
N ASN A 102 0.77 -7.68 0.62
CA ASN A 102 1.11 -7.52 -0.79
C ASN A 102 1.51 -6.08 -1.17
N ILE A 103 1.55 -5.14 -0.23
CA ILE A 103 1.74 -3.72 -0.53
C ILE A 103 2.80 -3.14 0.39
N ASN A 104 3.89 -2.69 -0.20
CA ASN A 104 4.92 -1.92 0.49
C ASN A 104 4.84 -0.46 0.07
N ASP A 105 4.31 0.35 0.96
CA ASP A 105 4.15 1.80 0.88
C ASP A 105 4.69 2.52 2.12
N LEU A 106 5.66 1.91 2.80
CA LEU A 106 6.32 2.50 3.97
C LEU A 106 6.99 3.83 3.63
N ASN A 107 6.72 4.86 4.43
CA ASN A 107 7.29 6.18 4.26
C ASN A 107 8.81 6.18 4.47
N ASP A 108 9.30 5.37 5.42
CA ASP A 108 10.73 5.27 5.75
C ASP A 108 11.57 4.62 4.64
N GLU A 109 10.93 3.90 3.72
CA GLU A 109 11.61 3.30 2.57
C GLU A 109 11.64 4.21 1.34
N ILE A 110 10.83 5.27 1.30
CA ILE A 110 10.78 6.21 0.17
C ILE A 110 12.12 6.94 0.05
N SER A 111 12.66 7.00 -1.18
CA SER A 111 13.89 7.74 -1.46
C SER A 111 13.69 9.25 -1.28
N ASP A 112 14.65 9.95 -0.67
CA ASP A 112 14.60 11.41 -0.38
C ASP A 112 14.18 12.30 -1.56
N THR A 113 14.49 11.87 -2.79
CA THR A 113 14.18 12.62 -4.03
C THR A 113 12.77 12.36 -4.58
N LYS A 114 12.01 11.47 -3.94
CA LYS A 114 10.70 11.00 -4.40
C LYS A 114 9.61 11.50 -3.46
N ILE A 115 8.46 11.78 -4.06
CA ILE A 115 7.25 12.15 -3.31
C ILE A 115 6.50 10.87 -2.95
N LYS A 116 6.46 9.91 -3.88
CA LYS A 116 5.81 8.62 -3.69
C LYS A 116 6.65 7.52 -4.33
N GLU A 117 6.86 6.45 -3.58
CA GLU A 117 7.34 5.15 -4.06
C GLU A 117 6.47 4.08 -3.41
N ILE A 118 6.00 3.12 -4.21
CA ILE A 118 5.18 2.01 -3.73
C ILE A 118 5.46 0.77 -4.58
N THR A 119 5.47 -0.40 -3.95
CA THR A 119 5.44 -1.69 -4.62
C THR A 119 4.20 -2.47 -4.20
N ILE A 120 3.47 -3.02 -5.17
CA ILE A 120 2.24 -3.77 -4.98
C ILE A 120 2.36 -5.10 -5.73
N LYS A 121 2.04 -6.21 -5.07
CA LYS A 121 2.16 -7.57 -5.61
C LYS A 121 0.79 -8.22 -5.77
N TYR A 122 0.55 -8.83 -6.92
CA TYR A 122 -0.60 -9.67 -7.18
C TYR A 122 -0.14 -10.97 -7.85
N LYS A 123 -0.25 -12.09 -7.12
CA LYS A 123 0.24 -13.41 -7.57
C LYS A 123 1.71 -13.34 -8.01
N ASN A 124 1.99 -13.57 -9.29
CA ASN A 124 3.32 -13.52 -9.88
C ASN A 124 3.66 -12.17 -10.54
N ILE A 125 2.74 -11.20 -10.46
CA ILE A 125 2.91 -9.84 -10.98
C ILE A 125 3.28 -8.90 -9.83
N GLU A 126 4.23 -8.01 -10.07
CA GLU A 126 4.58 -6.92 -9.17
C GLU A 126 4.53 -5.61 -9.94
N TRP A 127 3.83 -4.62 -9.40
CA TRP A 127 3.78 -3.26 -9.91
C TRP A 127 4.51 -2.33 -8.96
N SER A 128 5.30 -1.43 -9.49
CA SER A 128 5.90 -0.37 -8.71
C SER A 128 5.61 0.97 -9.35
N LEU A 129 5.08 1.90 -8.56
CA LEU A 129 4.72 3.24 -8.99
C LEU A 129 5.64 4.24 -8.29
N ASN A 130 6.17 5.22 -9.02
CA ASN A 130 6.89 6.32 -8.41
C ASN A 130 6.82 7.63 -9.18
N PHE A 131 7.01 8.72 -8.45
CA PHE A 131 7.29 10.06 -8.99
C PHE A 131 7.97 10.92 -7.92
N GLY A 132 8.81 11.86 -8.36
CA GLY A 132 9.41 12.90 -7.54
C GLY A 132 8.98 14.30 -7.95
N ILE A 133 9.51 15.32 -7.27
CA ILE A 133 9.19 16.74 -7.52
C ILE A 133 9.50 17.13 -8.97
N THR A 134 10.63 16.64 -9.51
CA THR A 134 11.05 16.90 -10.90
C THR A 134 10.12 16.25 -11.92
N ASP A 135 9.50 15.12 -11.57
CA ASP A 135 8.59 14.39 -12.45
C ASP A 135 7.24 15.12 -12.46
N LEU A 136 6.82 15.66 -11.30
CA LEU A 136 5.62 16.49 -11.14
C LEU A 136 5.71 17.84 -11.88
N ASN A 137 6.89 18.45 -11.95
CA ASN A 137 7.10 19.67 -12.73
C ASN A 137 7.26 19.41 -14.23
N GLY A 138 7.61 18.18 -14.61
CA GLY A 138 8.12 17.84 -15.93
C GLY A 138 9.58 18.27 -16.12
N HIS A 139 10.27 17.55 -17.00
CA HIS A 139 11.66 17.80 -17.38
C HIS A 139 11.69 18.77 -18.56
N LEU A 140 11.87 20.07 -18.30
CA LEU A 140 11.78 21.14 -19.31
C LEU A 140 12.65 20.89 -20.56
N ASP A 141 13.83 20.30 -20.39
CA ASP A 141 14.77 20.01 -21.49
C ASP A 141 14.48 18.69 -22.24
N SER A 142 13.45 17.93 -21.82
CA SER A 142 13.10 16.63 -22.40
C SER A 142 11.94 16.74 -23.38
N LYS A 143 12.11 16.23 -24.61
CA LYS A 143 11.01 16.19 -25.58
C LYS A 143 9.86 15.24 -25.21
N ASN A 144 10.15 14.23 -24.39
CA ASN A 144 9.21 13.13 -24.11
C ASN A 144 8.81 13.07 -22.63
N ALA A 145 9.17 14.08 -21.83
CA ALA A 145 8.91 14.13 -20.39
C ALA A 145 8.80 15.56 -19.85
N ASN A 146 8.57 16.58 -20.69
CA ASN A 146 8.41 17.99 -20.30
C ASN A 146 7.05 18.33 -19.68
N PHE A 147 6.29 17.32 -19.29
CA PHE A 147 4.99 17.45 -18.66
C PHE A 147 4.98 16.67 -17.33
N PRO A 148 4.08 17.02 -16.39
CA PRO A 148 3.89 16.25 -15.16
C PRO A 148 3.57 14.78 -15.43
N HIS A 149 4.37 13.87 -14.88
CA HIS A 149 4.21 12.44 -15.12
C HIS A 149 4.64 11.57 -13.93
N PHE A 150 4.25 10.30 -13.99
CA PHE A 150 4.73 9.26 -13.10
C PHE A 150 5.32 8.07 -13.88
N HIS A 151 5.97 7.17 -13.16
CA HIS A 151 6.54 5.96 -13.71
C HIS A 151 5.88 4.72 -13.14
N LEU A 152 5.80 3.69 -13.99
CA LEU A 152 5.37 2.34 -13.64
C LEU A 152 6.46 1.35 -14.04
N GLN A 153 6.81 0.45 -13.13
CA GLN A 153 7.47 -0.81 -13.43
C GLN A 153 6.48 -1.95 -13.22
N MET A 154 6.58 -2.96 -14.07
CA MET A 154 5.85 -4.21 -13.91
C MET A 154 6.81 -5.37 -14.08
N LEU A 155 6.91 -6.23 -13.07
CA LEU A 155 7.61 -7.50 -13.12
C LEU A 155 6.59 -8.65 -13.24
N VAL A 156 6.97 -9.70 -13.95
CA VAL A 156 6.22 -10.94 -14.08
C VAL A 156 7.19 -12.07 -13.81
N ASP A 157 6.90 -12.91 -12.83
CA ASP A 157 7.83 -13.95 -12.35
C ASP A 157 9.21 -13.37 -12.02
N ASN A 158 9.23 -12.19 -11.36
CA ASN A 158 10.43 -11.41 -11.03
C ASN A 158 11.26 -10.93 -12.24
N LYS A 159 10.72 -11.02 -13.46
CA LYS A 159 11.39 -10.55 -14.69
C LYS A 159 10.73 -9.27 -15.18
N PRO A 160 11.51 -8.27 -15.64
CA PRO A 160 10.91 -7.04 -16.13
C PRO A 160 10.04 -7.23 -17.38
N TYR A 161 8.79 -6.80 -17.28
CA TYR A 161 7.85 -6.71 -18.39
C TYR A 161 7.71 -5.26 -18.85
N ILE A 162 7.46 -4.34 -17.91
CA ILE A 162 7.54 -2.87 -18.10
C ILE A 162 8.63 -2.33 -17.18
N MET A 163 9.53 -1.50 -17.70
CA MET A 163 10.58 -0.82 -16.93
C MET A 163 10.14 0.62 -16.63
N PHE A 164 10.59 1.20 -15.51
CA PHE A 164 10.32 2.61 -15.17
C PHE A 164 10.62 3.61 -16.29
N ASN A 165 11.68 3.37 -17.06
CA ASN A 165 12.10 4.25 -18.14
C ASN A 165 11.37 3.98 -19.47
N ASN A 166 10.44 3.01 -19.54
CA ASN A 166 9.69 2.75 -20.76
C ASN A 166 8.67 3.85 -21.05
N TYR A 167 8.03 4.41 -20.01
CA TYR A 167 6.93 5.38 -20.18
C TYR A 167 7.06 6.53 -19.17
N HIS A 168 6.69 7.73 -19.62
CA HIS A 168 6.40 8.89 -18.78
C HIS A 168 4.88 9.07 -18.81
N ILE A 169 4.18 8.44 -17.87
CA ILE A 169 2.72 8.37 -17.90
C ILE A 169 2.18 9.72 -17.42
N PRO A 170 1.47 10.49 -18.26
CA PRO A 170 1.01 11.82 -17.87
C PRO A 170 -0.01 11.73 -16.74
N PHE A 171 0.09 12.65 -15.79
CA PHE A 171 -0.97 12.83 -14.80
C PHE A 171 -2.24 13.38 -15.46
N SER A 172 -3.40 12.88 -15.05
CA SER A 172 -4.68 13.47 -15.42
C SER A 172 -4.91 14.79 -14.68
N LYS A 173 -5.89 15.58 -15.13
CA LYS A 173 -6.30 16.81 -14.41
C LYS A 173 -6.75 16.50 -12.99
N GLN A 174 -7.45 15.38 -12.79
CA GLN A 174 -7.88 14.94 -11.46
C GLN A 174 -6.70 14.57 -10.58
N ASP A 175 -5.69 13.89 -11.12
CA ASP A 175 -4.48 13.56 -10.37
C ASP A 175 -3.75 14.82 -9.91
N LEU A 176 -3.56 15.79 -10.81
CA LEU A 176 -2.91 17.06 -10.48
C LEU A 176 -3.68 17.84 -9.41
N PHE A 177 -5.01 17.82 -9.46
CA PHE A 177 -5.86 18.41 -8.44
C PHE A 177 -5.67 17.71 -7.08
N ASN A 178 -5.75 16.38 -7.04
CA ASN A 178 -5.54 15.59 -5.82
C ASN A 178 -4.12 15.80 -5.23
N LEU A 179 -3.09 15.84 -6.08
CA LEU A 179 -1.71 16.10 -5.67
C LEU A 179 -1.55 17.52 -5.10
N LYS A 180 -2.26 18.50 -5.65
CA LYS A 180 -2.27 19.86 -5.10
C LYS A 180 -2.86 19.86 -3.68
N LEU A 181 -4.00 19.20 -3.47
CA LEU A 181 -4.62 19.07 -2.15
C LEU A 181 -3.69 18.39 -1.14
N LEU A 182 -3.05 17.29 -1.55
CA LEU A 182 -2.11 16.55 -0.71
C LEU A 182 -0.85 17.34 -0.32
N ASN A 183 -0.40 18.26 -1.18
CA ASN A 183 0.87 18.97 -0.97
C ASN A 183 0.70 20.36 -0.34
N GLU A 184 -0.28 21.14 -0.80
CA GLU A 184 -0.46 22.54 -0.43
C GLU A 184 -1.49 22.73 0.71
N ASP A 185 -2.40 21.77 0.89
CA ASP A 185 -3.53 21.83 1.82
C ASP A 185 -3.50 20.68 2.84
N LYS A 186 -2.29 20.30 3.27
CA LYS A 186 -2.07 19.23 4.25
C LYS A 186 -2.90 19.46 5.51
N GLY A 187 -3.74 18.46 5.83
CA GLY A 187 -4.62 18.46 7.00
C GLY A 187 -6.07 18.88 6.72
N LEU A 188 -6.40 19.36 5.51
CA LEU A 188 -7.80 19.64 5.13
C LEU A 188 -8.50 18.42 4.51
N VAL A 189 -7.75 17.58 3.80
CA VAL A 189 -8.23 16.35 3.18
C VAL A 189 -7.25 15.24 3.50
N ASP A 190 -7.77 14.08 3.86
CA ASP A 190 -7.00 12.86 4.07
C ASP A 190 -7.34 11.86 2.98
N PHE A 191 -6.32 11.29 2.34
CA PHE A 191 -6.49 10.28 1.29
C PHE A 191 -6.17 8.91 1.90
N ARG A 192 -7.22 8.26 2.42
CA ARG A 192 -7.12 6.92 3.00
C ARG A 192 -7.30 5.84 1.96
N ASN A 193 -6.68 4.69 2.21
CA ASN A 193 -6.82 3.52 1.38
C ASN A 193 -7.67 2.49 2.12
N ASP A 194 -8.89 2.84 2.56
CA ASP A 194 -9.71 2.07 3.51
C ASP A 194 -9.82 0.55 3.18
N HIS A 195 -9.89 0.19 1.90
CA HIS A 195 -9.93 -1.21 1.41
C HIS A 195 -8.66 -1.69 0.70
N GLY A 196 -7.65 -0.84 0.68
CA GLY A 196 -6.39 -0.95 -0.05
C GLY A 196 -5.15 -0.69 0.80
N GLU A 197 -5.28 -0.77 2.12
CA GLU A 197 -4.18 -0.48 3.05
C GLU A 197 -2.96 -1.36 2.77
N GLY A 198 -1.78 -0.78 2.97
CA GLY A 198 -0.50 -1.44 2.80
C GLY A 198 0.29 -1.46 4.10
N MET A 199 1.59 -1.65 3.99
CA MET A 199 2.47 -1.75 5.14
C MET A 199 2.65 -0.44 5.90
N SER A 200 2.32 0.72 5.32
CA SER A 200 2.19 1.98 6.08
C SER A 200 1.17 1.89 7.22
N PHE A 201 0.29 0.88 7.22
CA PHE A 201 -0.63 0.60 8.32
C PHE A 201 0.06 0.53 9.69
N ILE A 202 1.28 -0.02 9.76
CA ILE A 202 2.02 -0.16 11.03
C ILE A 202 2.75 1.11 11.47
N GLU A 203 2.66 2.20 10.71
CA GLU A 203 3.25 3.50 11.07
C GLU A 203 2.33 4.32 11.99
N SER A 204 1.03 3.99 12.05
CA SER A 204 0.07 4.61 12.98
C SER A 204 0.11 3.92 14.35
N PRO A 205 0.30 4.67 15.46
CA PRO A 205 0.19 4.13 16.81
C PRO A 205 -1.17 3.50 17.11
N GLU A 206 -2.25 4.08 16.60
CA GLU A 206 -3.61 3.57 16.78
C GLU A 206 -3.78 2.21 16.10
N ASN A 207 -3.32 2.09 14.85
CA ASN A 207 -3.34 0.83 14.11
C ASN A 207 -2.47 -0.24 14.78
N LEU A 208 -1.29 0.12 15.28
CA LEU A 208 -0.43 -0.79 16.05
C LEU A 208 -1.12 -1.31 17.31
N ALA A 209 -1.87 -0.46 18.01
CA ALA A 209 -2.62 -0.85 19.21
C ALA A 209 -3.76 -1.82 18.89
N GLU A 210 -4.48 -1.63 17.78
CA GLU A 210 -5.50 -2.59 17.33
C GLU A 210 -4.87 -3.89 16.83
N LEU A 211 -3.79 -3.79 16.07
CA LEU A 211 -3.03 -4.94 15.58
C LEU A 211 -2.53 -5.81 16.75
N ASP A 212 -2.02 -5.17 17.80
CA ASP A 212 -1.53 -5.86 18.99
C ASP A 212 -2.56 -6.81 19.62
N LYS A 213 -3.84 -6.44 19.61
CA LYS A 213 -4.93 -7.24 20.20
C LYS A 213 -5.19 -8.53 19.44
N ILE A 214 -4.84 -8.59 18.15
CA ILE A 214 -5.18 -9.69 17.25
C ILE A 214 -3.98 -10.51 16.80
N LEU A 215 -2.75 -10.00 16.98
CA LEU A 215 -1.54 -10.70 16.57
C LEU A 215 -1.36 -12.03 17.29
N LYS A 216 -0.88 -13.01 16.54
CA LYS A 216 -0.54 -14.35 17.03
C LYS A 216 0.81 -14.77 16.49
N LEU A 217 1.48 -15.65 17.22
CA LEU A 217 2.74 -16.23 16.80
C LEU A 217 2.53 -17.08 15.52
N SER A 218 3.23 -16.71 14.45
CA SER A 218 3.26 -17.51 13.22
C SER A 218 4.10 -18.79 13.41
N GLN A 219 3.74 -19.84 12.68
CA GLN A 219 4.54 -21.07 12.59
C GLN A 219 5.66 -20.97 11.56
N ASP A 220 5.49 -20.11 10.56
CA ASP A 220 6.48 -19.85 9.51
C ASP A 220 6.75 -18.35 9.44
N GLU A 221 8.02 -18.00 9.65
CA GLU A 221 8.50 -16.62 9.59
C GLU A 221 8.46 -16.08 8.15
N ASN A 222 8.61 -16.94 7.14
CA ASN A 222 8.69 -16.52 5.73
C ASN A 222 7.32 -16.09 5.18
N THR A 223 6.24 -16.55 5.78
CA THR A 223 4.86 -16.20 5.39
C THR A 223 4.22 -15.20 6.35
N ALA A 224 4.87 -14.88 7.47
CA ALA A 224 4.33 -13.95 8.44
C ALA A 224 4.23 -12.53 7.83
N PRO A 225 3.09 -11.83 8.00
CA PRO A 225 2.94 -10.45 7.56
C PRO A 225 3.87 -9.47 8.26
N PHE A 226 4.13 -9.72 9.55
CA PHE A 226 4.87 -8.82 10.42
C PHE A 226 5.97 -9.57 11.14
N HIS A 227 7.08 -8.88 11.37
CA HIS A 227 8.11 -9.28 12.30
C HIS A 227 8.03 -8.41 13.56
N THR A 228 8.13 -9.01 14.73
CA THR A 228 8.08 -8.29 16.01
C THR A 228 9.35 -8.53 16.80
N THR A 229 10.02 -7.46 17.19
CA THR A 229 11.19 -7.49 18.07
C THR A 229 10.81 -6.88 19.41
N SER A 230 10.95 -7.65 20.50
CA SER A 230 10.66 -7.18 21.85
C SER A 230 11.93 -7.12 22.69
N MET A 231 12.19 -5.95 23.28
CA MET A 231 13.19 -5.74 24.31
C MET A 231 12.50 -5.79 25.68
N ILE A 232 12.96 -6.69 26.55
CA ILE A 232 12.42 -6.89 27.89
C ILE A 232 13.51 -6.53 28.90
N GLN A 233 13.20 -5.62 29.82
CA GLN A 233 14.13 -5.14 30.82
C GLN A 233 13.53 -5.25 32.22
N MET A 234 14.26 -5.91 33.13
CA MET A 234 13.91 -5.94 34.55
C MET A 234 14.37 -4.66 35.25
N PRO A 235 13.69 -4.24 36.34
CA PRO A 235 14.19 -3.21 37.22
C PRO A 235 15.57 -3.56 37.78
N GLU A 236 16.32 -2.54 38.18
CA GLU A 236 17.63 -2.71 38.80
C GLU A 236 17.58 -3.68 40.01
N GLY A 237 18.56 -4.57 40.09
CA GLY A 237 18.63 -5.58 41.16
C GLY A 237 17.70 -6.77 41.00
N LYS A 238 16.86 -6.81 39.96
CA LYS A 238 15.99 -7.96 39.64
C LYS A 238 16.45 -8.69 38.39
N THR A 239 16.14 -9.98 38.31
CA THR A 239 16.49 -10.85 37.18
C THR A 239 15.30 -11.74 36.80
N MET A 240 15.30 -12.21 35.56
CA MET A 240 14.37 -13.24 35.10
C MET A 240 15.05 -14.60 35.24
N SER A 241 14.38 -15.58 35.86
CA SER A 241 14.93 -16.93 35.93
C SER A 241 14.84 -17.63 34.56
N GLY A 242 15.88 -18.36 34.19
CA GLY A 242 15.92 -19.11 32.92
C GLY A 242 14.80 -20.15 32.81
N GLU A 243 14.42 -20.80 33.92
CA GLU A 243 13.31 -21.75 33.96
C GLU A 243 11.97 -21.08 33.62
N MET A 244 11.72 -19.88 34.14
CA MET A 244 10.49 -19.15 33.84
C MET A 244 10.48 -18.64 32.39
N LEU A 245 11.64 -18.20 31.87
CA LEU A 245 11.78 -17.84 30.45
C LEU A 245 11.48 -19.04 29.55
N GLN A 246 12.01 -20.22 29.86
CA GLN A 246 11.73 -21.44 29.12
C GLN A 246 10.24 -21.81 29.18
N LYS A 247 9.60 -21.62 30.34
CA LYS A 247 8.15 -21.82 30.48
C LYS A 247 7.35 -20.87 29.57
N ILE A 248 7.68 -19.58 29.58
CA ILE A 248 7.03 -18.57 28.72
C ILE A 248 7.21 -18.91 27.24
N LEU A 249 8.40 -19.32 26.81
CA LEU A 249 8.67 -19.73 25.42
C LEU A 249 7.84 -20.96 25.02
N THR A 250 7.72 -21.93 25.91
CA THR A 250 6.94 -23.15 25.68
C THR A 250 5.44 -22.79 25.57
N GLU A 251 4.92 -22.01 26.51
CA GLU A 251 3.54 -21.54 26.51
C GLU A 251 3.20 -20.69 25.28
N SER A 252 4.12 -19.82 24.84
CA SER A 252 3.98 -19.03 23.61
C SER A 252 3.85 -19.94 22.37
N ASN A 253 4.69 -20.97 22.28
CA ASN A 253 4.64 -21.93 21.18
C ASN A 253 3.35 -22.78 21.17
N GLU A 254 2.85 -23.17 22.34
CA GLU A 254 1.63 -23.97 22.49
C GLU A 254 0.36 -23.14 22.23
N THR A 255 0.26 -21.96 22.83
CA THR A 255 -0.95 -21.11 22.79
C THR A 255 -0.99 -20.17 21.60
N LYS A 256 0.15 -19.97 20.92
CA LYS A 256 0.36 -18.94 19.89
C LYS A 256 0.25 -17.51 20.39
N THR A 257 0.24 -17.32 21.71
CA THR A 257 0.30 -15.99 22.33
C THR A 257 1.71 -15.42 22.18
N LEU A 258 1.83 -14.12 21.91
CA LEU A 258 3.14 -13.49 21.79
C LEU A 258 3.84 -13.45 23.16
N ILE A 259 5.16 -13.67 23.17
CA ILE A 259 5.98 -13.65 24.40
C ILE A 259 5.75 -12.37 25.21
N ARG A 260 5.65 -11.21 24.54
CA ARG A 260 5.41 -9.91 25.18
C ARG A 260 4.08 -9.78 25.93
N HIS A 261 3.08 -10.60 25.60
CA HIS A 261 1.81 -10.65 26.34
C HIS A 261 1.85 -11.63 27.52
N LEU A 262 2.76 -12.60 27.48
CA LEU A 262 2.95 -13.58 28.56
C LEU A 262 3.88 -13.04 29.65
N VAL A 263 4.94 -12.31 29.28
CA VAL A 263 5.95 -11.80 30.23
C VAL A 263 5.33 -11.00 31.38
N PRO A 264 4.38 -10.05 31.17
CA PRO A 264 3.77 -9.30 32.27
C PRO A 264 3.00 -10.17 33.28
N GLN A 265 2.58 -11.38 32.89
CA GLN A 265 1.86 -12.30 33.79
C GLN A 265 2.80 -12.95 34.82
N TYR A 266 4.07 -13.12 34.45
CA TYR A 266 5.10 -13.74 35.28
C TYR A 266 6.06 -12.72 35.90
N PHE A 267 6.26 -11.59 35.22
CA PHE A 267 7.15 -10.50 35.60
C PHE A 267 6.43 -9.16 35.39
N PRO A 268 5.43 -8.82 36.23
CA PRO A 268 4.62 -7.61 36.09
C PRO A 268 5.45 -6.31 36.18
N GLU A 269 6.64 -6.37 36.78
CA GLU A 269 7.57 -5.24 36.86
C GLU A 269 8.48 -5.08 35.62
N ALA A 270 8.43 -6.02 34.67
CA ALA A 270 9.26 -5.95 33.48
C ALA A 270 8.78 -4.82 32.55
N LYS A 271 9.73 -3.98 32.11
CA LYS A 271 9.48 -3.01 31.05
C LYS A 271 9.64 -3.71 29.71
N ILE A 272 8.65 -3.59 28.85
CA ILE A 272 8.66 -4.19 27.51
C ILE A 272 8.54 -3.09 26.47
N VAL A 273 9.45 -3.09 25.50
CA VAL A 273 9.38 -2.24 24.30
C VAL A 273 9.31 -3.17 23.10
N THR A 274 8.33 -2.97 22.22
CA THR A 274 8.19 -3.79 21.01
C THR A 274 8.23 -2.90 19.78
N GLN A 275 9.01 -3.35 18.79
CA GLN A 275 8.99 -2.82 17.43
C GLN A 275 8.28 -3.83 16.54
N VAL A 276 7.39 -3.33 15.69
CA VAL A 276 6.76 -4.09 14.61
C VAL A 276 7.36 -3.61 13.29
N SER A 277 7.73 -4.54 12.42
CA SER A 277 8.27 -4.25 11.09
C SER A 277 7.63 -5.18 10.05
N PRO A 278 7.78 -4.90 8.74
CA PRO A 278 7.34 -5.81 7.70
C PRO A 278 7.97 -7.20 7.87
N GLY A 279 7.20 -8.25 7.59
CA GLY A 279 7.72 -9.61 7.47
C GLY A 279 8.37 -9.87 6.10
N LYS A 280 9.04 -11.01 5.96
CA LYS A 280 9.73 -11.43 4.72
C LYS A 280 8.81 -11.62 3.51
N SER A 281 7.50 -11.74 3.76
CA SER A 281 6.48 -11.93 2.72
C SER A 281 6.10 -10.64 2.00
N VAL A 282 6.42 -9.48 2.58
CA VAL A 282 6.14 -8.16 2.03
C VAL A 282 7.10 -7.87 0.86
N PRO A 283 6.63 -7.38 -0.30
CA PRO A 283 7.51 -7.09 -1.41
C PRO A 283 8.48 -5.94 -1.07
N GLU A 284 9.70 -6.00 -1.58
CA GLU A 284 10.66 -4.91 -1.43
C GLU A 284 10.20 -3.67 -2.25
N MET A 285 10.37 -2.48 -1.69
CA MET A 285 10.12 -1.24 -2.43
C MET A 285 11.11 -1.12 -3.60
N LYS A 286 10.61 -1.11 -4.84
CA LYS A 286 11.44 -1.01 -6.04
C LYS A 286 11.70 0.44 -6.37
N LYS A 287 12.98 0.79 -6.33
CA LYS A 287 13.47 2.14 -6.57
C LYS A 287 13.94 2.30 -8.00
N ARG A 288 13.73 3.48 -8.56
CA ARG A 288 14.34 3.83 -9.85
C ARG A 288 15.84 4.06 -9.65
N THR A 289 16.67 3.10 -10.04
CA THR A 289 18.13 3.26 -10.00
C THR A 289 18.58 4.42 -10.90
N LYS A 290 19.43 5.32 -10.38
CA LYS A 290 20.08 6.35 -11.20
C LYS A 290 20.79 5.68 -12.38
N ARG A 291 20.66 6.25 -13.58
CA ARG A 291 21.51 5.86 -14.72
C ARG A 291 22.96 6.09 -14.28
N LYS A 292 23.79 5.04 -14.36
CA LYS A 292 25.26 5.20 -14.32
C LYS A 292 25.72 5.89 -15.59
#